data_AF-A0A1G1AYD2-F1
#
_entry.id   AF-A0A1G1AYD2-F1
#
_cell.length_a   1.000
_cell.length_b   1.000
_cell.length_c   1.000
_cell.angle_alpha   90.00
_cell.angle_beta   90.00
_cell.angle_gamma   90.00
#
_symmetry.space_group_name_H-M   'P 1'
#
loop_
_entity.id
_entity.type
_entity.pdbx_description
1 polymer ?
#
loop_
_entity_poly.entity_id
_entity_poly.type
_entity_poly.pdbx_seq_one_letter_code
_entity_poly.pdbx_strand_id
1 'polypeptide(L)' 'MKIKVLRTAFTDIAWAQEFYEQQRKGLGIYFQDSIFADYYKIDAGNVIVWHVIGCRAKPSRTKEMLKN' A
#
# COMPACT_ATOMS: atom_id res chain seq x y z
N MET A 1 9.49 13.12 -15.42
CA MET A 1 8.77 12.54 -14.27
C MET A 1 8.92 11.03 -14.31
N LYS A 2 9.46 10.41 -13.26
CA LYS A 2 9.57 8.95 -13.10
C LYS A 2 8.96 8.55 -11.77
N ILE A 3 8.35 7.36 -11.71
CA ILE A 3 7.80 6.79 -10.48
C ILE A 3 8.73 5.66 -10.03
N LYS A 4 9.18 5.73 -8.76
CA LYS A 4 9.93 4.68 -8.10
C LYS A 4 9.07 4.07 -6.99
N VAL A 5 8.75 2.80 -7.11
CA VAL A 5 8.03 2.06 -6.07
C VAL A 5 9.04 1.32 -5.21
N LEU A 6 9.08 1.61 -3.91
CA LEU A 6 9.99 0.95 -2.99
C LEU A 6 9.50 -0.47 -2.67
N ARG A 7 10.42 -1.35 -2.27
CA ARG A 7 10.10 -2.74 -1.90
C ARG A 7 9.05 -2.84 -0.79
N THR A 8 9.08 -1.91 0.16
CA THR A 8 8.09 -1.79 1.24
C THR A 8 6.67 -1.63 0.70
N ALA A 9 6.48 -0.81 -0.33
CA ALA A 9 5.18 -0.65 -0.97
C ALA A 9 4.70 -1.97 -1.62
N PHE A 10 5.60 -2.73 -2.25
CA PHE A 10 5.23 -4.06 -2.77
C PHE A 10 4.83 -5.04 -1.65
N THR A 11 5.54 -5.03 -0.52
CA THR A 11 5.18 -5.83 0.66
C THR A 11 3.82 -5.44 1.21
N ASP A 12 3.49 -4.15 1.22
CA ASP A 12 2.19 -3.67 1.68
C ASP A 12 1.05 -4.13 0.79
N ILE A 13 1.25 -4.07 -0.53
CA ILE A 13 0.28 -4.53 -1.53
C ILE A 13 0.02 -6.03 -1.36
N ALA A 14 1.08 -6.85 -1.22
CA ALA A 14 0.95 -8.30 -1.05
C ALA A 14 0.16 -8.65 0.22
N TRP A 15 0.50 -8.01 1.35
CA TRP A 15 -0.24 -8.22 2.59
C TRP A 15 -1.70 -7.78 2.48
N ALA A 16 -1.97 -6.65 1.82
CA ALA A 16 -3.32 -6.13 1.69
C ALA A 16 -4.18 -7.00 0.77
N GLN A 17 -3.62 -7.53 -0.31
CA GLN A 17 -4.30 -8.52 -1.15
C GLN A 17 -4.75 -9.74 -0.32
N GLU A 18 -3.85 -10.33 0.47
CA GLU A 18 -4.18 -11.46 1.35
C GLU A 18 -5.23 -11.07 2.40
N PHE A 19 -5.08 -9.91 3.03
CA PHE A 19 -5.98 -9.42 4.07
C PHE A 19 -7.41 -9.22 3.55
N TYR A 20 -7.57 -8.62 2.38
CA TYR A 20 -8.89 -8.38 1.80
C TYR A 20 -9.50 -9.67 1.23
N GLU A 21 -8.71 -10.57 0.63
CA GLU A 21 -9.21 -11.84 0.13
C GLU A 21 -9.84 -12.71 1.24
N GLN A 22 -9.27 -12.66 2.46
CA GLN A 22 -9.83 -13.36 3.63
C GLN A 22 -11.21 -12.84 4.07
N GLN A 23 -11.58 -11.61 3.73
CA GLN A 23 -12.88 -11.05 4.13
C GLN A 23 -14.01 -11.47 3.19
N ARG A 24 -13.70 -11.58 1.90
CA ARG A 24 -14.63 -12.07 0.88
C ARG A 24 -13.84 -12.46 -0.36
N LYS A 25 -14.20 -13.60 -0.96
CA LYS A 25 -13.64 -14.05 -2.23
C LYS A 25 -13.67 -12.92 -3.27
N GLY A 26 -12.52 -12.68 -3.91
CA GLY A 26 -12.34 -11.66 -4.95
C GLY A 26 -12.11 -10.24 -4.44
N LEU A 27 -12.17 -10.00 -3.12
CA LEU A 27 -11.93 -8.68 -2.57
C LEU A 27 -10.43 -8.31 -2.59
N GLY A 28 -9.52 -9.29 -2.59
CA GLY A 28 -8.09 -9.04 -2.75
C GLY A 28 -7.73 -8.54 -4.14
N ILE A 29 -8.34 -9.13 -5.18
CA ILE A 29 -8.17 -8.69 -6.58
C ILE A 29 -8.80 -7.30 -6.76
N TYR A 30 -10.02 -7.10 -6.24
CA TYR A 30 -10.66 -5.78 -6.29
C TYR A 30 -9.81 -4.70 -5.61
N PHE A 31 -9.16 -5.01 -4.49
CA PHE A 31 -8.21 -4.10 -3.84
C PHE A 31 -7.04 -3.77 -4.79
N GLN A 32 -6.44 -4.78 -5.44
CA GLN A 32 -5.34 -4.55 -6.38
C GLN A 32 -5.72 -3.64 -7.55
N ASP A 33 -6.92 -3.83 -8.11
CA ASP A 33 -7.46 -3.01 -9.19
C ASP A 33 -7.81 -1.58 -8.75
N SER A 34 -8.04 -1.36 -7.45
CA SER A 34 -8.42 -0.07 -6.88
C SER A 34 -7.31 0.62 -6.09
N ILE A 35 -6.07 0.11 -6.14
CA ILE A 35 -4.94 0.72 -5.43
C ILE A 35 -4.66 2.12 -5.99
N PHE A 36 -4.70 3.09 -5.08
CA PHE A 36 -4.11 4.40 -5.25
C PHE A 36 -2.92 4.54 -4.27
N ALA A 37 -1.86 5.23 -4.70
CA ALA A 37 -0.68 5.43 -3.86
C ALA A 37 -0.91 6.61 -2.90
N ASP A 38 -1.31 6.30 -1.67
CA ASP A 38 -1.64 7.33 -0.68
C ASP A 38 -0.40 7.93 0.03
N TYR A 39 0.72 7.20 0.08
CA TYR A 39 1.97 7.66 0.70
C TYR A 39 3.13 7.71 -0.31
N TYR A 40 3.32 8.90 -0.87
CA TYR A 40 4.43 9.20 -1.76
C TYR A 40 5.17 10.47 -1.33
N LYS A 41 6.42 10.58 -1.76
CA LYS A 41 7.21 11.81 -1.69
C LYS A 41 7.65 12.24 -3.08
N ILE A 42 7.85 13.54 -3.26
CA ILE A 42 8.45 14.10 -4.47
C ILE A 42 9.90 14.44 -4.16
N ASP A 43 10.83 13.91 -4.95
CA ASP A 43 12.27 14.14 -4.81
C ASP A 43 12.92 14.36 -6.18
N ALA A 44 13.54 15.51 -6.37
CA ALA A 44 14.16 15.94 -7.62
C ALA A 44 13.28 15.70 -8.89
N GLY A 45 11.97 15.98 -8.79
CA GLY A 45 11.01 15.77 -9.89
C GLY A 45 10.60 14.31 -10.14
N ASN A 46 10.95 13.40 -9.23
CA ASN A 46 10.52 12.01 -9.23
C ASN A 46 9.49 11.77 -8.12
N VAL A 47 8.57 10.86 -8.35
CA VAL A 47 7.62 10.39 -7.34
C VAL A 47 8.16 9.09 -6.75
N ILE A 48 8.29 9.03 -5.43
CA ILE A 48 8.74 7.83 -4.71
C ILE A 48 7.58 7.35 -3.85
N VAL A 49 7.07 6.15 -4.15
CA VAL A 49 6.02 5.49 -3.36
C VAL A 49 6.69 4.62 -2.30
N TRP A 50 6.44 4.92 -1.03
CA TRP A 50 7.09 4.25 0.09
C TRP A 50 6.18 3.22 0.76
N HIS A 51 4.89 3.53 0.90
CA HIS A 51 3.89 2.68 1.53
C HIS A 51 2.57 2.74 0.78
N VAL A 52 1.80 1.65 0.87
CA VAL A 52 0.40 1.59 0.41
C VAL A 52 -0.43 1.12 1.60
N ILE A 53 -1.25 2.01 2.15
CA ILE A 53 -1.96 1.75 3.41
C ILE A 53 -3.46 1.80 3.16
N GLY A 54 -4.15 0.66 3.29
CA GLY A 54 -5.61 0.65 3.23
C GLY A 54 -6.23 1.17 4.52
N CYS A 55 -7.09 2.21 4.45
CA CYS A 55 -7.78 2.78 5.61
C CYS A 55 -8.72 1.81 6.35
N ARG A 56 -9.09 0.69 5.73
CA ARG A 56 -9.92 -0.37 6.32
C ARG A 56 -9.09 -1.57 6.80
N ALA A 57 -7.77 -1.48 6.75
CA ALA A 57 -6.86 -2.48 7.30
C ALA A 57 -6.72 -2.35 8.83
N LYS A 58 -6.03 -3.31 9.45
CA LYS A 58 -5.79 -3.35 10.90
C LYS A 58 -5.04 -2.08 11.38
N PRO A 59 -5.63 -1.23 12.24
CA PRO A 59 -5.00 0.02 12.70
C PRO A 59 -3.68 -0.19 13.47
N SER A 60 -3.50 -1.36 14.09
CA SER A 60 -2.24 -1.72 14.76
C SER A 60 -1.06 -1.78 13.79
N ARG A 61 -1.27 -2.32 12.57
CA ARG A 61 -0.26 -2.38 11.52
C ARG A 61 0.10 -0.97 11.03
N THR A 62 -0.89 -0.12 10.80
CA THR A 62 -0.67 1.29 10.42
C THR A 62 0.18 2.01 11.46
N LYS A 63 -0.08 1.79 12.76
CA LYS A 63 0.75 2.37 13.83
C LYS A 63 2.20 1.87 13.80
N GLU A 64 2.45 0.62 13.46
CA GLU A 64 3.82 0.10 13.32
C GLU A 64 4.55 0.72 12.13
N MET A 65 3.85 0.90 11.01
CA MET A 65 4.41 1.50 9.78
C MET A 65 4.78 2.97 9.95
N LEU A 66 4.06 3.70 10.83
CA LEU A 66 4.29 5.13 11.10
C LEU A 66 5.34 5.41 12.19
N LYS A 67 5.94 4.38 12.81
CA LYS A 67 6.93 4.55 13.89
C LYS A 67 8.36 4.85 13.40
N ASN A 68 8.58 4.91 12.08
CA ASN A 68 9.89 5.12 11.47
C ASN A 68 9.93 6.44 10.70
#